data_AF-A0A845DLB4-F1
#
_entry.id   AF-A0A845DLB4-F1
#
_cell.length_a   1.000
_cell.length_b   1.000
_cell.length_c   1.000
_cell.angle_alpha   90.00
_cell.angle_beta   90.00
_cell.angle_gamma   90.00
#
_symmetry.space_group_name_H-M   'P 1'
#
loop_
_entity.id
_entity.type
_entity.pdbx_description
1 polymer ?
#
loop_
_entity_poly.entity_id
_entity_poly.type
_entity_poly.pdbx_seq_one_letter_code
_entity_poly.pdbx_strand_id
1 'polypeptide(L)'
;MTNSTLFPTLFFFLFLLFSFGFIFSNRRQAKDKQAVEKEVSKKALAEKLHSELSKYGLHPQPYYQEGEFVIDMAFPELKIAIEAVEHEYLVSPDQWEMEWERDAFLKNHGWTVLRFSAARIEEDISRIAEKISRELAGRHHAGS
;
A
#
# COMPACT_ATOMS: atom_id res chain seq x y z
N MET A 1 -35.54 33.71 -41.81
CA MET A 1 -36.02 33.43 -40.44
C MET A 1 -34.85 32.79 -39.70
N THR A 2 -34.22 33.52 -38.77
CA THR A 2 -33.11 32.99 -37.98
C THR A 2 -33.68 32.10 -36.86
N ASN A 3 -33.16 30.88 -36.74
CA ASN A 3 -33.60 29.91 -35.74
C ASN A 3 -33.16 30.39 -34.35
N SER A 4 -34.03 31.14 -33.66
CA SER A 4 -33.81 31.71 -32.32
C SER A 4 -33.62 30.66 -31.22
N THR A 5 -33.88 29.39 -31.51
CA THR A 5 -33.69 28.25 -30.60
C THR A 5 -32.28 27.68 -30.61
N LEU A 6 -31.48 27.92 -31.65
CA LEU A 6 -30.11 27.37 -31.76
C LEU A 6 -29.14 27.95 -30.72
N PHE A 7 -29.34 29.21 -30.34
CA PHE A 7 -28.48 29.92 -29.39
C PHE A 7 -28.62 29.40 -27.94
N PRO A 8 -29.84 29.27 -27.36
CA PRO A 8 -29.99 28.71 -26.02
C PRO A 8 -29.64 27.21 -25.93
N THR A 9 -29.85 26.44 -27.00
CA THR A 9 -29.44 25.02 -27.02
C THR A 9 -27.93 24.87 -26.99
N LEU A 10 -27.19 25.67 -27.77
CA LEU A 10 -25.72 25.63 -27.77
C LEU A 10 -25.15 26.03 -26.40
N PHE A 11 -25.75 27.03 -25.76
CA PHE A 11 -25.36 27.46 -24.42
C PHE A 11 -25.61 26.38 -23.36
N PHE A 12 -26.73 25.66 -23.45
CA PHE A 12 -27.03 24.53 -22.59
C PHE A 12 -26.04 23.38 -22.76
N PHE A 13 -25.68 23.02 -23.99
CA PHE A 13 -24.66 21.99 -24.25
C PHE A 13 -23.26 22.41 -23.76
N LEU A 14 -22.87 23.67 -23.92
CA LEU A 14 -21.60 24.19 -23.38
C LEU A 14 -21.58 24.17 -21.84
N PHE A 15 -22.70 24.51 -21.19
CA PHE A 15 -22.83 24.41 -19.74
C PHE A 15 -22.77 22.96 -19.24
N LEU A 16 -23.39 22.02 -19.95
CA LEU A 16 -23.29 20.59 -19.66
C LEU A 16 -21.84 20.08 -19.81
N LEU A 17 -21.14 20.47 -20.87
CA LEU A 17 -19.73 20.10 -21.06
C LEU A 17 -18.83 20.69 -19.96
N PHE A 18 -19.06 21.94 -19.58
CA PHE A 18 -18.30 22.61 -18.52
C PHE A 18 -18.56 21.98 -17.14
N SER A 19 -19.83 21.76 -16.78
CA SER A 19 -20.22 21.10 -15.53
C SER A 19 -19.72 19.67 -15.46
N PHE A 20 -19.77 18.92 -16.57
CA PHE A 20 -19.20 17.57 -16.65
C PHE A 20 -17.67 17.58 -16.47
N GLY A 21 -16.96 18.51 -17.13
CA GLY A 21 -15.52 18.71 -16.95
C GLY A 21 -15.16 19.08 -15.52
N PHE A 22 -15.94 19.96 -14.88
CA PHE A 22 -15.75 20.36 -13.49
C PHE A 22 -15.95 19.20 -12.50
N ILE A 23 -17.03 18.42 -12.66
CA ILE A 23 -17.29 17.22 -11.84
C ILE A 23 -16.16 16.19 -12.01
N PHE A 24 -15.71 15.94 -13.24
CA PHE A 24 -14.66 14.98 -13.53
C PHE A 24 -13.30 15.41 -12.94
N SER A 25 -12.94 16.69 -13.07
CA SER A 25 -11.72 17.25 -12.48
C SER A 25 -11.74 17.16 -10.95
N ASN A 26 -12.87 17.49 -10.32
CA ASN A 26 -12.99 17.45 -8.86
C ASN A 26 -12.89 16.01 -8.32
N ARG A 27 -13.46 15.03 -9.05
CA ARG A 27 -13.32 13.61 -8.70
C ARG A 27 -11.87 13.12 -8.80
N ARG A 28 -11.13 13.52 -9.83
CA ARG A 28 -9.69 13.21 -9.95
C ARG A 28 -8.89 13.79 -8.80
N GLN A 29 -9.07 15.07 -8.50
CA GLN A 29 -8.37 15.74 -7.39
C GLN A 29 -8.67 15.09 -6.03
N ALA A 30 -9.92 14.67 -5.79
CA ALA A 30 -10.29 13.94 -4.57
C ALA A 30 -9.61 12.56 -4.49
N LYS A 31 -9.53 11.84 -5.61
CA LYS A 31 -8.84 10.53 -5.68
C LYS A 31 -7.33 10.69 -5.41
N ASP A 32 -6.69 11.69 -6.00
CA ASP A 32 -5.25 11.94 -5.81
C ASP A 32 -4.95 12.31 -4.35
N LYS A 33 -5.78 13.18 -3.76
CA LYS A 33 -5.64 13.54 -2.33
C LYS A 33 -5.78 12.32 -1.42
N GLN A 34 -6.77 11.45 -1.68
CA GLN A 34 -6.98 10.23 -0.91
C GLN A 34 -5.80 9.25 -1.03
N ALA A 35 -5.22 9.12 -2.23
CA ALA A 35 -4.05 8.26 -2.45
C ALA A 35 -2.83 8.77 -1.67
N VAL A 36 -2.54 10.06 -1.71
CA VAL A 36 -1.44 10.68 -0.95
C VAL A 36 -1.62 10.48 0.56
N GLU A 37 -2.84 10.69 1.08
CA GLU A 37 -3.14 10.49 2.50
C GLU A 37 -2.93 9.03 2.92
N LYS A 38 -3.33 8.07 2.07
CA LYS A 38 -3.13 6.64 2.30
C LYS A 38 -1.64 6.27 2.31
N GLU A 39 -0.84 6.81 1.39
CA GLU A 39 0.61 6.57 1.36
C GLU A 39 1.31 7.12 2.60
N VAL A 40 0.94 8.34 3.04
CA VAL A 40 1.48 8.95 4.26
C VAL A 40 1.11 8.13 5.50
N SER A 41 -0.15 7.68 5.58
CA SER A 41 -0.65 6.79 6.64
C SER A 41 0.13 5.48 6.69
N LYS A 42 0.27 4.79 5.55
CA LYS A 42 1.02 3.54 5.44
C LYS A 42 2.47 3.72 5.89
N LYS A 43 3.13 4.80 5.44
CA LYS A 43 4.50 5.12 5.81
C LYS A 43 4.66 5.30 7.33
N ALA A 44 3.78 6.08 7.95
CA ALA A 44 3.80 6.29 9.40
C ALA A 44 3.58 4.98 10.18
N LEU A 45 2.72 4.08 9.68
CA LEU A 45 2.50 2.78 10.28
C LEU A 45 3.73 1.87 10.17
N ALA A 46 4.41 1.86 9.02
CA ALA A 46 5.65 1.12 8.83
C ALA A 46 6.77 1.61 9.77
N GLU A 47 6.91 2.93 9.92
CA GLU A 47 7.89 3.53 10.84
C GLU A 47 7.58 3.19 12.31
N LYS A 48 6.31 3.20 12.70
CA LYS A 48 5.86 2.75 14.03
C LYS A 48 6.26 1.29 14.27
N LEU A 49 5.93 0.40 13.33
CA LEU A 49 6.29 -1.02 13.44
C LEU A 49 7.81 -1.21 13.55
N HIS A 50 8.59 -0.52 12.72
CA HIS A 50 10.06 -0.58 12.76
C HIS A 50 10.63 -0.15 14.11
N SER A 51 10.13 0.96 14.66
CA SER A 51 10.53 1.47 15.97
C SER A 51 10.20 0.48 17.08
N GLU A 52 9.02 -0.11 17.04
CA GLU A 52 8.63 -1.11 18.04
C GLU A 52 9.46 -2.39 17.95
N LEU A 53 9.70 -2.93 16.75
CA LEU A 53 10.54 -4.12 16.56
C LEU A 53 11.96 -3.91 17.07
N SER A 54 12.50 -2.70 16.92
CA SER A 54 13.83 -2.36 17.44
C SER A 54 13.92 -2.49 18.96
N LYS A 55 12.82 -2.29 19.70
CA LYS A 55 12.77 -2.50 21.16
C LYS A 55 12.90 -3.99 21.55
N TYR A 56 12.60 -4.90 20.63
CA TYR A 56 12.78 -6.35 20.79
C TYR A 56 14.13 -6.85 20.22
N GLY A 57 15.03 -5.95 19.83
CA GLY A 57 16.33 -6.30 19.23
C GLY A 57 16.24 -6.78 17.78
N LEU A 58 15.09 -6.57 17.14
CA LEU A 58 14.89 -6.88 15.72
C LEU A 58 15.18 -5.62 14.90
N HIS A 59 16.15 -5.72 13.98
CA HIS A 59 16.62 -4.59 13.18
C HIS A 59 16.47 -4.84 11.67
N PRO A 60 15.23 -4.95 11.15
CA PRO A 60 15.03 -5.04 9.71
C PRO A 60 15.45 -3.73 9.01
N GLN A 61 15.93 -3.85 7.78
CA GLN A 61 16.24 -2.71 6.92
C GLN A 61 14.93 -2.09 6.41
N PRO A 62 14.64 -0.81 6.68
CA PRO A 62 13.42 -0.17 6.21
C PRO A 62 13.49 0.17 4.72
N TYR A 63 12.34 0.19 4.05
CA TYR A 63 12.16 0.59 2.64
C TYR A 63 13.11 -0.12 1.67
N TYR A 64 13.16 -1.45 1.75
CA TYR A 64 14.07 -2.27 0.96
C TYR A 64 13.56 -2.41 -0.48
N GLN A 65 14.39 -2.05 -1.46
CA GLN A 65 14.06 -2.18 -2.88
C GLN A 65 14.35 -3.61 -3.36
N GLU A 66 13.32 -4.32 -3.86
CA GLU A 66 13.48 -5.57 -4.60
C GLU A 66 12.77 -5.45 -5.95
N GLY A 67 13.55 -5.43 -7.03
CA GLY A 67 13.01 -5.20 -8.38
C GLY A 67 12.33 -3.84 -8.47
N GLU A 68 11.06 -3.83 -8.88
CA GLU A 68 10.23 -2.63 -8.96
C GLU A 68 9.49 -2.30 -7.66
N PHE A 69 9.52 -3.18 -6.67
CA PHE A 69 8.75 -3.03 -5.44
C PHE A 69 9.60 -2.55 -4.25
N VAL A 70 8.99 -1.72 -3.42
CA VAL A 70 9.54 -1.30 -2.13
C VAL A 70 8.84 -2.11 -1.04
N ILE A 71 9.63 -2.87 -0.27
CA ILE A 71 9.19 -3.60 0.92
C ILE A 71 9.31 -2.65 2.11
N ASP A 72 8.27 -2.56 2.95
CA ASP A 72 8.26 -1.63 4.09
C ASP A 72 9.48 -1.84 5.02
N MET A 73 9.81 -3.10 5.33
CA MET A 73 11.08 -3.46 5.96
C MET A 73 11.47 -4.93 5.69
N ALA A 74 12.77 -5.24 5.73
CA ALA A 74 13.28 -6.56 5.33
C ALA A 74 14.48 -7.04 6.15
N PHE A 75 14.64 -8.37 6.22
CA PHE A 75 15.90 -9.04 6.52
C PHE A 75 16.43 -9.68 5.23
N PRO A 76 17.24 -8.95 4.42
CA PRO A 76 17.53 -9.37 3.04
C PRO A 76 18.31 -10.67 2.94
N GLU A 77 19.25 -10.88 3.87
CA GLU A 77 20.07 -12.11 3.93
C GLU A 77 19.22 -13.37 4.10
N LEU A 78 18.08 -13.25 4.76
CA LEU A 78 17.15 -14.35 5.02
C LEU A 78 15.93 -14.33 4.10
N LYS A 79 15.84 -13.35 3.19
CA LYS A 79 14.69 -13.11 2.31
C LYS A 79 13.36 -13.09 3.09
N ILE A 80 13.33 -12.38 4.22
CA ILE A 80 12.09 -12.13 4.97
C ILE A 80 11.68 -10.67 4.80
N ALA A 81 10.48 -10.47 4.27
CA ALA A 81 9.82 -9.19 4.11
C ALA A 81 8.78 -9.01 5.22
N ILE A 82 8.67 -7.79 5.76
CA ILE A 82 7.68 -7.42 6.76
C ILE A 82 6.93 -6.21 6.22
N GLU A 83 5.60 -6.31 6.10
CA GLU A 83 4.75 -5.26 5.56
C GLU A 83 3.67 -4.87 6.56
N ALA A 84 3.45 -3.56 6.69
CA ALA A 84 2.36 -2.99 7.45
C ALA A 84 1.18 -2.71 6.50
N VAL A 85 0.01 -3.23 6.84
CA VAL A 85 -1.20 -3.09 6.02
C VAL A 85 -2.32 -2.43 6.79
N GLU A 86 -3.14 -1.61 6.13
CA GLU A 86 -4.27 -0.95 6.80
C GLU A 86 -5.40 -1.94 7.12
N HIS A 87 -5.71 -2.87 6.21
CA HIS A 87 -6.73 -3.91 6.37
C HIS A 87 -6.32 -5.20 5.65
N GLU A 88 -6.81 -6.36 6.12
CA GLU A 88 -6.54 -7.66 5.49
C GLU A 88 -7.36 -7.91 4.21
N TYR A 89 -8.44 -7.16 3.94
CA TYR A 89 -9.45 -7.58 2.94
C TYR A 89 -10.09 -6.49 2.05
N LEU A 90 -9.55 -5.28 1.95
CA LEU A 90 -10.19 -4.22 1.14
C LEU A 90 -9.26 -3.69 0.06
N VAL A 91 -9.25 -4.39 -1.07
CA VAL A 91 -8.61 -3.95 -2.31
C VAL A 91 -9.65 -3.82 -3.41
N SER A 92 -9.65 -2.70 -4.13
CA SER A 92 -10.43 -2.61 -5.38
C SER A 92 -9.87 -3.60 -6.41
N PRO A 93 -10.64 -4.04 -7.42
CA PRO A 93 -10.16 -5.01 -8.42
C PRO A 93 -8.81 -4.64 -9.05
N ASP A 94 -8.60 -3.36 -9.39
CA ASP A 94 -7.34 -2.88 -9.97
C ASP A 94 -6.16 -2.95 -8.98
N GLN A 95 -6.42 -2.80 -7.68
CA GLN A 95 -5.37 -2.89 -6.65
C GLN A 95 -5.03 -4.36 -6.35
N TRP A 96 -6.00 -5.26 -6.51
CA TRP A 96 -5.80 -6.69 -6.34
C TRP A 96 -4.78 -7.26 -7.33
N GLU A 97 -4.83 -6.84 -8.61
CA GLU A 97 -3.88 -7.29 -9.63
C GLU A 97 -2.45 -6.87 -9.27
N MET A 98 -2.24 -5.60 -8.92
CA MET A 98 -0.92 -5.11 -8.48
C MET A 98 -0.40 -5.80 -7.21
N GLU A 99 -1.29 -6.09 -6.25
CA GLU A 99 -0.92 -6.83 -5.03
C GLU A 99 -0.58 -8.29 -5.34
N TRP A 100 -1.33 -8.92 -6.24
CA TRP A 100 -1.05 -10.27 -6.72
C TRP A 100 0.28 -10.35 -7.46
N GLU A 101 0.57 -9.40 -8.36
CA GLU A 101 1.83 -9.32 -9.08
C GLU A 101 3.01 -9.15 -8.12
N ARG A 102 2.88 -8.26 -7.13
CA ARG A 102 3.88 -8.08 -6.07
C ARG A 102 4.11 -9.37 -5.28
N ASP A 103 3.04 -10.04 -4.87
CA ASP A 103 3.13 -11.28 -4.09
C ASP A 103 3.79 -12.41 -4.88
N ALA A 104 3.38 -12.57 -6.15
CA ALA A 104 3.97 -13.53 -7.06
C ALA A 104 5.45 -13.22 -7.29
N PHE A 105 5.80 -11.95 -7.53
CA PHE A 105 7.18 -11.52 -7.72
C PHE A 105 8.04 -11.85 -6.50
N LEU A 106 7.66 -11.38 -5.31
CA LEU A 106 8.42 -11.60 -4.08
C LEU A 106 8.57 -13.09 -3.79
N LYS A 107 7.49 -13.87 -3.90
CA LYS A 107 7.52 -15.33 -3.70
C LYS A 107 8.46 -16.02 -4.68
N ASN A 108 8.43 -15.65 -5.96
CA ASN A 108 9.30 -16.22 -7.00
C ASN A 108 10.78 -15.87 -6.77
N HIS A 109 11.06 -14.76 -6.09
CA HIS A 109 12.41 -14.35 -5.68
C HIS A 109 12.82 -14.90 -4.30
N GLY A 110 12.07 -15.87 -3.76
CA GLY A 110 12.40 -16.59 -2.54
C GLY A 110 12.00 -15.88 -1.24
N TRP A 111 11.25 -14.78 -1.34
CA TRP A 111 10.83 -14.03 -0.16
C TRP A 111 9.70 -14.70 0.61
N THR A 112 9.78 -14.63 1.93
CA THR A 112 8.63 -14.83 2.83
C THR A 112 8.10 -13.48 3.25
N VAL A 113 6.85 -13.20 2.94
CA VAL A 113 6.20 -11.93 3.30
C VAL A 113 5.34 -12.11 4.53
N LEU A 114 5.64 -11.36 5.58
CA LEU A 114 4.89 -11.31 6.83
C LEU A 114 4.11 -10.00 6.88
N ARG A 115 2.78 -10.09 6.84
CA ARG A 115 1.89 -8.92 6.88
C ARG A 115 1.27 -8.74 8.25
N PHE A 116 1.24 -7.49 8.72
CA PHE A 116 0.63 -7.14 9.98
C PHE A 116 -0.30 -5.94 9.80
N SER A 117 -1.55 -6.10 10.21
CA SER A 117 -2.53 -5.01 10.15
C SER A 117 -2.24 -3.95 11.21
N ALA A 118 -2.68 -2.71 10.97
CA ALA A 118 -2.57 -1.64 11.96
C ALA A 118 -3.14 -2.04 13.33
N ALA A 119 -4.32 -2.66 13.33
CA ALA A 119 -4.97 -3.16 14.55
C ALA A 119 -4.08 -4.20 15.27
N ARG A 120 -3.46 -5.12 14.53
CA ARG A 120 -2.59 -6.14 15.12
C ARG A 120 -1.30 -5.55 15.71
N ILE A 121 -0.73 -4.56 15.04
CA ILE A 121 0.46 -3.82 15.50
C ILE A 121 0.16 -3.10 16.82
N GLU A 122 -1.04 -2.54 16.96
CA GLU A 122 -1.48 -1.86 18.19
C GLU A 122 -1.84 -2.80 19.33
N GLU A 123 -2.50 -3.91 19.01
CA GLU A 123 -2.98 -4.86 20.00
C GLU A 123 -1.84 -5.64 20.66
N ASP A 124 -0.89 -6.14 19.86
CA ASP A 124 -0.04 -7.26 20.32
C ASP A 124 1.31 -7.32 19.60
N ILE A 125 2.09 -6.27 19.80
CA ILE A 125 3.43 -6.11 19.20
C ILE A 125 4.43 -7.19 19.66
N SER A 126 4.28 -7.72 20.88
CA SER A 126 5.14 -8.78 21.40
C SER A 126 4.96 -10.08 20.62
N ARG A 127 3.72 -10.48 20.32
CA ARG A 127 3.48 -11.67 19.47
C ARG A 127 3.93 -11.47 18.02
N ILE A 128 3.90 -10.23 17.49
CA ILE A 128 4.48 -9.91 16.19
C ILE A 128 6.00 -10.15 16.21
N ALA A 129 6.70 -9.58 17.20
CA ALA A 129 8.13 -9.75 17.37
C ALA A 129 8.50 -11.24 17.54
N GLU A 130 7.78 -11.98 18.37
CA GLU A 130 7.98 -13.42 18.51
C GLU A 130 7.80 -14.19 17.20
N LYS A 131 6.77 -13.85 16.41
CA LYS A 131 6.54 -14.49 15.11
C LYS A 131 7.71 -14.25 14.16
N ILE A 132 8.20 -13.01 14.09
CA ILE A 132 9.36 -12.65 13.27
C ILE A 132 10.59 -13.41 13.74
N SER A 133 10.88 -13.41 15.05
CA SER A 133 12.04 -14.14 15.62
C SER A 133 12.01 -15.63 15.30
N ARG A 134 10.84 -16.28 15.37
CA ARG A 134 10.69 -17.69 14.99
C ARG A 134 11.00 -17.92 13.51
N GLU A 135 10.53 -17.03 12.63
CA GLU A 135 10.80 -17.14 11.19
C GLU A 135 12.30 -16.96 10.89
N LEU A 136 12.95 -15.99 11.53
CA LEU A 136 14.40 -15.77 11.41
C LEU A 136 15.20 -17.00 11.85
N ALA A 137 14.87 -17.57 13.03
CA ALA A 137 15.53 -18.76 13.54
C ALA A 137 15.34 -19.98 12.62
N GLY A 138 14.13 -20.17 12.09
CA GLY A 138 13.84 -21.24 11.13
C GLY A 138 14.66 -21.14 9.85
N ARG A 139 14.86 -19.91 9.33
CA ARG A 139 15.66 -19.66 8.12
C ARG A 139 17.16 -19.84 8.33
N HIS A 140 17.70 -19.43 9.47
CA HIS A 140 19.11 -19.69 9.81
C HIS A 140 19.44 -21.19 9.82
N HIS A 141 18.55 -22.02 10.37
CA HIS A 141 18.76 -23.47 10.41
C HIS A 141 18.63 -24.14 9.04
N ALA A 142 17.79 -23.61 8.14
CA ALA A 142 17.61 -24.18 6.81
C ALA A 142 18.76 -23.85 5.83
N GLY A 143 19.52 -22.78 6.10
CA GLY A 143 20.67 -22.36 5.30
C GLY A 143 22.05 -22.80 5.84
N SER A 144 22.07 -23.52 6.97
CA SER A 144 23.26 -24.16 7.57
C SER A 144 23.40 -25.60 7.08
#